data_AF-A0A8T3KUE8-F1
#
_entry.id   AF-A0A8T3KUE8-F1
#
_cell.length_a   1.000
_cell.length_b   1.000
_cell.length_c   1.000
_cell.angle_alpha   90.00
_cell.angle_beta   90.00
_cell.angle_gamma   90.00
#
_symmetry.space_group_name_H-M   'P 1'
#
loop_
_entity.id
_entity.type
_entity.pdbx_description
1 polymer ?
#
loop_
_entity_poly.entity_id
_entity_poly.type
_entity_poly.pdbx_seq_one_letter_code
_entity_poly.pdbx_strand_id
1 'polypeptide(L)'
;DGYAASGLRLLRTTSLRFTLHGWQRESVKAFEKEYSVLEQAANFVQAIEDELDRILGEIEAAISAVTEPIAALIRAPFNMAAAIAGSLNRIRILIEEPFKALSLYEGLFSAGSDSPAIATTTPSRLRQAQNTEALHNLVRRIAIAEAAITATEIDFDTADDALAVRDRLLDAIDAQMEIALDDAVYQALADLRAAIAEDFRIRAARLPEIGIYTPLTTLPAVVVAHQVYGDATRESELVTRNRIRHPGFVPGGESLEVFNV
;
A
#
# COMPACT_ATOMS: atom_id res chain seq x y z
N ASP A 1 -31.35 12.30 33.95
CA ASP A 1 -31.82 12.70 32.61
C ASP A 1 -31.36 11.81 31.43
N GLY A 2 -31.30 10.48 31.58
CA GLY A 2 -31.01 9.55 30.46
C GLY A 2 -32.18 8.70 29.97
N TYR A 3 -33.30 8.63 30.70
CA TYR A 3 -34.40 7.70 30.41
C TYR A 3 -35.61 8.32 29.68
N ALA A 4 -35.77 9.65 29.68
CA ALA A 4 -36.90 10.31 29.01
C ALA A 4 -36.71 10.44 27.48
N ALA A 5 -35.46 10.53 26.99
CA ALA A 5 -35.17 10.69 25.56
C ALA A 5 -35.33 9.38 24.75
N SER A 6 -35.21 8.22 25.41
CA SER A 6 -35.29 6.90 24.75
C SER A 6 -36.73 6.45 24.51
N GLY A 7 -37.66 6.77 25.42
CA GLY A 7 -39.08 6.41 25.30
C GLY A 7 -39.85 7.19 24.21
N LEU A 8 -39.53 8.47 24.03
CA LEU A 8 -40.14 9.32 23.00
C LEU A 8 -39.71 8.96 21.57
N ARG A 9 -38.56 8.30 21.39
CA ARG A 9 -38.02 7.90 20.09
C ARG A 9 -38.65 6.60 19.55
N LEU A 10 -39.07 5.69 20.44
CA LEU A 10 -39.75 4.42 20.08
C LEU A 10 -41.25 4.60 19.79
N LEU A 11 -41.91 5.56 20.43
CA LEU A 11 -43.34 5.84 20.18
C LEU A 11 -43.59 6.56 18.84
N ARG A 12 -42.65 7.40 18.36
CA ARG A 12 -42.79 8.09 17.06
C ARG A 12 -42.56 7.18 15.85
N THR A 13 -41.68 6.19 15.93
CA THR A 13 -41.39 5.26 14.82
C THR A 13 -42.51 4.25 14.58
N THR A 14 -43.27 3.90 15.62
CA THR A 14 -44.37 2.93 15.51
C THR A 14 -45.63 3.53 14.88
N SER A 15 -45.93 4.82 15.15
CA SER A 15 -47.09 5.54 14.60
C SER A 15 -46.96 5.85 13.09
N LEU A 16 -45.75 6.12 12.60
CA LEU A 16 -45.46 6.38 11.19
C LEU A 16 -45.58 5.13 10.30
N ARG A 17 -45.27 3.93 10.83
CA ARG A 17 -45.43 2.68 10.07
C ARG A 17 -46.89 2.28 9.86
N PHE A 18 -47.77 2.60 10.81
CA PHE A 18 -49.18 2.23 10.73
C PHE A 18 -49.97 3.05 9.69
N THR A 19 -49.66 4.34 9.55
CA THR A 19 -50.35 5.26 8.63
C THR A 19 -49.99 5.01 7.16
N LEU A 20 -48.75 4.58 6.87
CA LEU A 20 -48.26 4.33 5.51
C LEU A 20 -48.93 3.09 4.86
N HIS A 21 -49.21 2.05 5.65
CA HIS A 21 -49.91 0.84 5.19
C HIS A 21 -51.42 1.04 4.97
N GLY A 22 -52.02 2.09 5.55
CA GLY A 22 -53.41 2.47 5.28
C GLY A 22 -53.56 3.14 3.91
N TRP A 23 -52.66 4.08 3.59
CA TRP A 23 -52.71 4.87 2.36
C TRP A 23 -52.45 4.03 1.10
N GLN A 24 -51.47 3.12 1.13
CA GLN A 24 -51.14 2.28 -0.03
C GLN A 24 -52.30 1.36 -0.46
N ARG A 25 -53.11 0.85 0.48
CA ARG A 25 -54.23 -0.03 0.17
C ARG A 25 -55.38 0.68 -0.54
N GLU A 26 -55.60 1.96 -0.23
CA GLU A 26 -56.74 2.70 -0.76
C GLU A 26 -56.45 3.31 -2.14
N SER A 27 -55.19 3.65 -2.42
CA SER A 27 -54.75 4.11 -3.75
C SER A 27 -54.85 3.02 -4.82
N VAL A 28 -54.57 1.76 -4.45
CA VAL A 28 -54.64 0.61 -5.37
C VAL A 28 -56.09 0.32 -5.79
N LYS A 29 -57.04 0.42 -4.85
CA LYS A 29 -58.46 0.20 -5.14
C LYS A 29 -59.09 1.30 -5.98
N ALA A 30 -58.60 2.54 -5.84
CA ALA A 30 -59.06 3.65 -6.68
C ALA A 30 -58.60 3.47 -8.13
N PHE A 31 -57.37 2.97 -8.33
CA PHE A 31 -56.78 2.72 -9.64
C PHE A 31 -57.50 1.59 -10.42
N GLU A 32 -57.83 0.48 -9.75
CA GLU A 32 -58.56 -0.64 -10.38
C GLU A 32 -59.96 -0.26 -10.88
N LYS A 33 -60.60 0.74 -10.26
CA LYS A 33 -61.97 1.15 -10.60
C LYS A 33 -62.04 2.07 -11.82
N GLU A 34 -60.96 2.78 -12.12
CA GLU A 34 -60.94 3.82 -13.15
C GLU A 34 -60.45 3.30 -14.53
N TYR A 35 -59.90 2.06 -14.57
CA TYR A 35 -59.24 1.50 -15.76
C TYR A 35 -60.15 0.67 -16.70
N SER A 36 -61.39 0.36 -16.34
CA SER A 36 -62.16 -0.76 -16.94
C SER A 36 -62.91 -0.51 -18.27
N VAL A 37 -62.91 0.68 -18.90
CA VAL A 37 -63.84 0.92 -20.06
C VAL A 37 -63.24 1.65 -21.29
N LEU A 38 -61.99 2.12 -21.24
CA LEU A 38 -61.23 2.55 -22.45
C LEU A 38 -60.30 1.44 -22.99
N GLU A 39 -60.40 0.26 -22.38
CA GLU A 39 -59.46 -0.85 -22.50
C GLU A 39 -59.15 -1.26 -23.94
N GLN A 40 -60.09 -1.51 -24.86
CA GLN A 40 -59.68 -2.26 -26.06
C GLN A 40 -58.83 -1.49 -27.10
N ALA A 41 -58.95 -0.16 -27.21
CA ALA A 41 -58.12 0.62 -28.14
C ALA A 41 -56.89 1.25 -27.46
N ALA A 42 -57.01 1.64 -26.18
CA ALA A 42 -55.85 2.00 -25.36
C ALA A 42 -54.95 0.78 -25.17
N ASN A 43 -55.49 -0.41 -24.91
CA ASN A 43 -54.68 -1.63 -24.74
C ASN A 43 -53.90 -2.01 -26.00
N PHE A 44 -54.31 -1.61 -27.21
CA PHE A 44 -53.54 -1.92 -28.42
C PHE A 44 -52.39 -0.92 -28.64
N VAL A 45 -52.63 0.37 -28.43
CA VAL A 45 -51.57 1.40 -28.49
C VAL A 45 -50.62 1.24 -27.30
N GLN A 46 -51.16 1.05 -26.10
CA GLN A 46 -50.41 0.71 -24.89
C GLN A 46 -49.68 -0.61 -25.08
N ALA A 47 -50.23 -1.65 -25.71
CA ALA A 47 -49.46 -2.86 -25.98
C ALA A 47 -48.29 -2.65 -26.97
N ILE A 48 -48.39 -1.71 -27.91
CA ILE A 48 -47.28 -1.35 -28.80
C ILE A 48 -46.26 -0.46 -28.08
N GLU A 49 -46.70 0.49 -27.26
CA GLU A 49 -45.84 1.32 -26.41
C GLU A 49 -45.14 0.47 -25.35
N ASP A 50 -45.84 -0.44 -24.70
CA ASP A 50 -45.30 -1.42 -23.75
C ASP A 50 -44.34 -2.40 -24.44
N GLU A 51 -44.60 -2.79 -25.69
CA GLU A 51 -43.68 -3.64 -26.47
C GLU A 51 -42.44 -2.86 -26.92
N LEU A 52 -42.57 -1.59 -27.29
CA LEU A 52 -41.45 -0.70 -27.60
C LEU A 52 -40.63 -0.38 -26.34
N ASP A 53 -41.27 -0.14 -25.21
CA ASP A 53 -40.64 0.07 -23.91
C ASP A 53 -40.03 -1.24 -23.36
N ARG A 54 -40.63 -2.40 -23.67
CA ARG A 54 -40.02 -3.71 -23.40
C ARG A 54 -38.79 -3.93 -24.26
N ILE A 55 -38.83 -3.64 -25.56
CA ILE A 55 -37.68 -3.77 -26.46
C ILE A 55 -36.58 -2.75 -26.10
N LEU A 56 -36.93 -1.51 -25.77
CA LEU A 56 -36.00 -0.49 -25.29
C LEU A 56 -35.44 -0.84 -23.92
N GLY A 57 -36.26 -1.41 -23.03
CA GLY A 57 -35.86 -1.94 -21.73
C GLY A 57 -35.00 -3.21 -21.86
N GLU A 58 -35.22 -4.04 -22.87
CA GLU A 58 -34.38 -5.20 -23.20
C GLU A 58 -33.06 -4.77 -23.85
N ILE A 59 -33.04 -3.68 -24.62
CA ILE A 59 -31.83 -3.05 -25.15
C ILE A 59 -31.09 -2.31 -24.03
N GLU A 60 -31.75 -1.59 -23.11
CA GLU A 60 -31.16 -0.97 -21.92
C GLU A 60 -30.71 -2.02 -20.90
N ALA A 61 -31.39 -3.15 -20.79
CA ALA A 61 -30.98 -4.28 -19.96
C ALA A 61 -29.86 -5.07 -20.63
N ALA A 62 -29.79 -5.16 -21.97
CA ALA A 62 -28.65 -5.72 -22.68
C ALA A 62 -27.43 -4.78 -22.60
N ILE A 63 -27.65 -3.46 -22.68
CA ILE A 63 -26.63 -2.44 -22.45
C ILE A 63 -26.19 -2.44 -20.98
N SER A 64 -27.09 -2.57 -20.01
CA SER A 64 -26.77 -2.66 -18.57
C SER A 64 -26.17 -4.01 -18.19
N ALA A 65 -26.58 -5.12 -18.82
CA ALA A 65 -25.98 -6.45 -18.66
C ALA A 65 -24.64 -6.57 -19.38
N VAL A 66 -24.30 -5.65 -20.28
CA VAL A 66 -22.93 -5.46 -20.79
C VAL A 66 -22.16 -4.47 -19.91
N THR A 67 -22.82 -3.43 -19.39
CA THR A 67 -22.19 -2.34 -18.61
C THR A 67 -21.92 -2.71 -17.14
N GLU A 68 -22.70 -3.57 -16.49
CA GLU A 68 -22.44 -4.03 -15.12
C GLU A 68 -21.30 -5.06 -15.04
N PRO A 69 -21.19 -6.07 -15.92
CA PRO A 69 -20.02 -6.92 -16.00
C PRO A 69 -18.79 -6.13 -16.45
N ILE A 70 -18.94 -5.16 -17.36
CA ILE A 70 -17.84 -4.25 -17.76
C ILE A 70 -17.45 -3.32 -16.60
N ALA A 71 -18.37 -2.74 -15.85
CA ALA A 71 -18.07 -1.93 -14.67
C ALA A 71 -17.45 -2.77 -13.56
N ALA A 72 -17.87 -4.03 -13.39
CA ALA A 72 -17.23 -4.99 -12.49
C ALA A 72 -15.84 -5.41 -13.00
N LEU A 73 -15.63 -5.58 -14.30
CA LEU A 73 -14.34 -5.88 -14.94
C LEU A 73 -13.39 -4.67 -14.97
N ILE A 74 -13.91 -3.44 -15.01
CA ILE A 74 -13.16 -2.19 -14.91
C ILE A 74 -12.81 -1.89 -13.44
N ARG A 75 -13.73 -2.16 -12.51
CA ARG A 75 -13.50 -1.96 -11.08
C ARG A 75 -12.70 -3.08 -10.43
N ALA A 76 -12.72 -4.30 -10.97
CA ALA A 76 -11.97 -5.43 -10.40
C ALA A 76 -10.47 -5.17 -10.30
N PRO A 77 -9.76 -4.66 -11.34
CA PRO A 77 -8.37 -4.24 -11.23
C PRO A 77 -8.15 -3.16 -10.16
N PHE A 78 -9.04 -2.16 -10.08
CA PHE A 78 -8.94 -1.09 -9.10
C PHE A 78 -9.15 -1.59 -7.65
N ASN A 79 -10.17 -2.43 -7.43
CA ASN A 79 -10.45 -3.03 -6.13
C ASN A 79 -9.32 -3.97 -5.69
N MET A 80 -8.74 -4.72 -6.64
CA MET A 80 -7.57 -5.56 -6.39
C MET A 80 -6.34 -4.71 -6.05
N ALA A 81 -6.10 -3.61 -6.76
CA ALA A 81 -5.04 -2.68 -6.46
C ALA A 81 -5.17 -2.07 -5.06
N ALA A 82 -6.38 -1.62 -4.69
CA ALA A 82 -6.67 -1.10 -3.36
C ALA A 82 -6.51 -2.17 -2.27
N ALA A 83 -6.91 -3.42 -2.54
CA ALA A 83 -6.73 -4.53 -1.62
C ALA A 83 -5.25 -4.91 -1.42
N ILE A 84 -4.44 -4.90 -2.49
CA ILE A 84 -2.99 -5.10 -2.42
C ILE A 84 -2.34 -3.97 -1.63
N ALA A 85 -2.66 -2.72 -1.96
CA ALA A 85 -2.14 -1.55 -1.24
C ALA A 85 -2.46 -1.61 0.26
N GLY A 86 -3.72 -1.87 0.61
CA GLY A 86 -4.12 -2.01 2.01
C GLY A 86 -3.49 -3.23 2.71
N SER A 87 -3.16 -4.29 1.98
CA SER A 87 -2.48 -5.46 2.55
C SER A 87 -1.01 -5.21 2.82
N LEU A 88 -0.33 -4.51 1.90
CA LEU A 88 1.07 -4.14 2.08
C LEU A 88 1.21 -3.09 3.19
N ASN A 89 0.35 -2.09 3.24
CA ASN A 89 0.35 -1.09 4.32
C ASN A 89 0.19 -1.71 5.73
N ARG A 90 -0.55 -2.82 5.85
CA ARG A 90 -0.69 -3.56 7.13
C ARG A 90 0.62 -4.13 7.66
N ILE A 91 1.60 -4.42 6.81
CA ILE A 91 2.90 -4.95 7.24
C ILE A 91 3.58 -3.94 8.17
N ARG A 92 3.57 -2.66 7.79
CA ARG A 92 4.09 -1.57 8.64
C ARG A 92 3.38 -1.47 9.99
N ILE A 93 2.05 -1.65 10.00
CA ILE A 93 1.25 -1.54 11.24
C ILE A 93 1.48 -2.73 12.17
N LEU A 94 1.67 -3.93 11.63
CA LEU A 94 1.80 -5.17 12.40
C LEU A 94 3.23 -5.41 12.89
N ILE A 95 4.23 -4.88 12.18
CA ILE A 95 5.64 -5.08 12.49
C ILE A 95 6.16 -3.80 13.11
N GLU A 96 6.20 -3.80 14.45
CA GLU A 96 6.68 -2.67 15.25
C GLU A 96 8.18 -2.39 15.09
N GLU A 97 8.93 -3.28 14.41
CA GLU A 97 10.36 -3.15 14.12
C GLU A 97 10.60 -2.68 12.67
N PRO A 98 10.97 -1.40 12.45
CA PRO A 98 11.05 -0.81 11.10
C PRO A 98 12.02 -1.53 10.15
N PHE A 99 13.18 -2.00 10.65
CA PHE A 99 14.13 -2.77 9.84
C PHE A 99 13.55 -4.10 9.32
N LYS A 100 12.77 -4.79 10.16
CA LYS A 100 12.12 -6.05 9.74
C LYS A 100 11.05 -5.77 8.69
N ALA A 101 10.24 -4.73 8.90
CA ALA A 101 9.23 -4.31 7.92
C ALA A 101 9.88 -3.94 6.57
N LEU A 102 10.97 -3.16 6.60
CA LEU A 102 11.73 -2.80 5.40
C LEU A 102 12.21 -4.04 4.63
N SER A 103 12.81 -5.02 5.30
CA SER A 103 13.30 -6.24 4.65
C SER A 103 12.20 -7.05 3.95
N LEU A 104 10.97 -7.02 4.48
CA LEU A 104 9.83 -7.68 3.84
C LEU A 104 9.38 -6.97 2.57
N TYR A 105 9.41 -5.63 2.57
CA TYR A 105 9.12 -4.87 1.36
C TYR A 105 10.23 -5.01 0.31
N GLU A 106 11.50 -5.02 0.72
CA GLU A 106 12.64 -5.28 -0.17
C GLU A 106 12.48 -6.64 -0.87
N GLY A 107 12.00 -7.67 -0.16
CA GLY A 107 11.67 -8.98 -0.74
C GLY A 107 10.58 -8.95 -1.83
N LEU A 108 9.83 -7.86 -1.95
CA LEU A 108 8.79 -7.67 -2.96
C LEU A 108 9.26 -6.81 -4.16
N PHE A 109 10.48 -6.28 -4.14
CA PHE A 109 11.01 -5.48 -5.26
C PHE A 109 11.16 -6.31 -6.54
N SER A 110 11.36 -7.63 -6.40
CA SER A 110 11.39 -8.58 -7.51
C SER A 110 10.05 -9.30 -7.73
N ALA A 111 8.95 -8.89 -7.08
CA ALA A 111 7.67 -9.61 -7.13
C ALA A 111 7.29 -9.98 -8.56
N GLY A 112 7.07 -11.28 -8.81
CA GLY A 112 6.73 -11.78 -10.13
C GLY A 112 7.89 -12.17 -11.05
N SER A 113 9.16 -11.93 -10.67
CA SER A 113 10.34 -12.36 -11.44
C SER A 113 10.36 -13.87 -11.69
N ASP A 114 9.91 -14.64 -10.69
CA ASP A 114 9.93 -16.10 -10.72
C ASP A 114 8.60 -16.69 -11.20
N SER A 115 7.68 -15.83 -11.68
CA SER A 115 6.39 -16.29 -12.18
C SER A 115 6.54 -17.08 -13.48
N PRO A 116 5.79 -18.19 -13.65
CA PRO A 116 5.84 -18.96 -14.88
C PRO A 116 5.36 -18.12 -16.07
N ALA A 117 6.10 -18.20 -17.17
CA ALA A 117 5.74 -17.48 -18.40
C ALA A 117 4.38 -17.95 -18.95
N ILE A 118 3.53 -16.99 -19.29
CA ILE A 118 2.23 -17.26 -19.92
C ILE A 118 2.45 -17.36 -21.43
N ALA A 119 2.15 -18.53 -22.01
CA ALA A 119 2.29 -18.75 -23.45
C ALA A 119 1.38 -17.78 -24.24
N THR A 120 1.96 -16.89 -25.05
CA THR A 120 1.26 -15.81 -25.79
C THR A 120 0.66 -16.26 -27.12
N THR A 121 0.28 -17.53 -27.23
CA THR A 121 -0.18 -18.17 -28.47
C THR A 121 -1.56 -17.74 -28.94
N THR A 122 -2.33 -17.05 -28.09
CA THR A 122 -3.65 -16.50 -28.43
C THR A 122 -3.80 -15.05 -27.93
N PRO A 123 -4.69 -14.24 -28.53
CA PRO A 123 -4.93 -12.87 -28.07
C PRO A 123 -5.40 -12.76 -26.61
N SER A 124 -6.12 -13.78 -26.11
CA SER A 124 -6.55 -13.81 -24.70
C SER A 124 -5.38 -14.10 -23.76
N ARG A 125 -4.45 -14.97 -24.17
CA ARG A 125 -3.23 -15.25 -23.39
C ARG A 125 -2.24 -14.09 -23.38
N LEU A 126 -2.12 -13.36 -24.49
CA LEU A 126 -1.33 -12.13 -24.55
C LEU A 126 -1.86 -11.08 -23.55
N ARG A 127 -3.18 -10.85 -23.53
CA ARG A 127 -3.83 -9.97 -22.55
C ARG A 127 -3.63 -10.45 -21.10
N GLN A 128 -3.69 -11.76 -20.87
CA GLN A 128 -3.41 -12.33 -19.55
C GLN A 128 -1.97 -12.01 -19.10
N ALA A 129 -0.98 -12.21 -19.97
CA ALA A 129 0.42 -11.89 -19.68
C ALA A 129 0.62 -10.40 -19.35
N GLN A 130 -0.02 -9.51 -20.11
CA GLN A 130 0.02 -8.06 -19.87
C GLN A 130 -0.61 -7.69 -18.52
N ASN A 131 -1.77 -8.26 -18.17
CA ASN A 131 -2.43 -8.00 -16.89
C ASN A 131 -1.61 -8.52 -15.70
N THR A 132 -1.01 -9.71 -15.82
CA THR A 132 -0.13 -10.27 -14.78
C THR A 132 1.10 -9.38 -14.56
N GLU A 133 1.74 -8.91 -15.63
CA GLU A 133 2.88 -8.00 -15.51
C GLU A 133 2.47 -6.64 -14.90
N ALA A 134 1.30 -6.11 -15.26
CA ALA A 134 0.78 -4.90 -14.65
C ALA A 134 0.54 -5.06 -13.13
N LEU A 135 0.05 -6.23 -12.69
CA LEU A 135 -0.11 -6.54 -11.26
C LEU A 135 1.24 -6.66 -10.54
N HIS A 136 2.23 -7.31 -11.15
CA HIS A 136 3.57 -7.40 -10.58
C HIS A 136 4.18 -6.01 -10.40
N ASN A 137 4.11 -5.17 -11.44
CA ASN A 137 4.61 -3.79 -11.37
C ASN A 137 3.89 -2.95 -10.32
N LEU A 138 2.58 -3.15 -10.14
CA LEU A 138 1.83 -2.50 -9.07
C LEU A 138 2.34 -2.93 -7.68
N VAL A 139 2.53 -4.24 -7.44
CA VAL A 139 3.06 -4.76 -6.17
C VAL A 139 4.44 -4.19 -5.90
N ARG A 140 5.34 -4.22 -6.89
CA ARG A 140 6.71 -3.66 -6.77
C ARG A 140 6.67 -2.18 -6.39
N ARG A 141 5.86 -1.37 -7.07
CA ARG A 141 5.76 0.09 -6.80
C ARG A 141 5.18 0.40 -5.43
N ILE A 142 4.13 -0.32 -5.01
CA ILE A 142 3.59 -0.14 -3.67
C ILE A 142 4.61 -0.55 -2.62
N ALA A 143 5.31 -1.68 -2.82
CA ALA A 143 6.35 -2.13 -1.90
C ALA A 143 7.49 -1.10 -1.80
N ILE A 144 7.94 -0.52 -2.91
CA ILE A 144 8.95 0.55 -2.93
C ILE A 144 8.46 1.78 -2.16
N ALA A 145 7.22 2.22 -2.38
CA ALA A 145 6.66 3.37 -1.67
C ALA A 145 6.54 3.11 -0.16
N GLU A 146 6.05 1.94 0.25
CA GLU A 146 5.97 1.56 1.66
C GLU A 146 7.35 1.37 2.30
N ALA A 147 8.31 0.79 1.58
CA ALA A 147 9.70 0.68 2.00
C ALA A 147 10.32 2.05 2.23
N ALA A 148 10.11 3.00 1.31
CA ALA A 148 10.58 4.37 1.44
C ALA A 148 10.01 5.04 2.70
N ILE A 149 8.71 4.90 2.94
CA ILE A 149 8.06 5.45 4.15
C ILE A 149 8.63 4.79 5.41
N THR A 150 8.71 3.46 5.46
CA THR A 150 9.26 2.72 6.61
C THR A 150 10.72 3.08 6.86
N ALA A 151 11.52 3.35 5.82
CA ALA A 151 12.91 3.74 5.97
C ALA A 151 13.10 5.12 6.63
N THR A 152 12.07 5.98 6.62
CA THR A 152 12.08 7.24 7.38
C THR A 152 11.95 7.04 8.89
N GLU A 153 11.42 5.89 9.33
CA GLU A 153 11.20 5.55 10.74
C GLU A 153 12.37 4.78 11.36
N ILE A 154 13.37 4.39 10.56
CA ILE A 154 14.55 3.65 11.03
C ILE A 154 15.56 4.60 11.65
N ASP A 155 15.98 4.37 12.88
CA ASP A 155 17.19 5.00 13.43
C ASP A 155 18.43 4.20 12.97
N PHE A 156 19.34 4.86 12.26
CA PHE A 156 20.58 4.26 11.77
C PHE A 156 21.72 4.56 12.71
N ASP A 157 22.59 3.57 12.93
CA ASP A 157 23.78 3.73 13.77
C ASP A 157 24.90 4.48 13.04
N THR A 158 25.01 4.33 11.71
CA THR A 158 26.11 4.87 10.91
C THR A 158 25.62 5.52 9.62
N ALA A 159 26.43 6.43 9.08
CA ALA A 159 26.16 7.03 7.78
C ALA A 159 26.09 5.95 6.68
N ASP A 160 27.02 4.99 6.67
CA ASP A 160 27.08 3.93 5.65
C ASP A 160 25.83 3.04 5.66
N ASP A 161 25.30 2.69 6.83
CA ASP A 161 24.08 1.88 6.94
C ASP A 161 22.86 2.62 6.34
N ALA A 162 22.74 3.92 6.63
CA ALA A 162 21.71 4.75 6.05
C ALA A 162 21.86 4.84 4.53
N LEU A 163 23.08 5.11 4.03
CA LEU A 163 23.34 5.22 2.60
C LEU A 163 23.11 3.90 1.86
N ALA A 164 23.42 2.75 2.48
CA ALA A 164 23.15 1.45 1.89
C ALA A 164 21.64 1.18 1.71
N VAL A 165 20.79 1.61 2.65
CA VAL A 165 19.33 1.54 2.50
C VAL A 165 18.86 2.49 1.39
N ARG A 166 19.36 3.72 1.37
CA ARG A 166 19.07 4.70 0.30
C ARG A 166 19.35 4.09 -1.06
N ASP A 167 20.54 3.53 -1.26
CA ASP A 167 20.98 3.04 -2.57
C ASP A 167 20.10 1.89 -3.05
N ARG A 168 19.72 0.95 -2.18
CA ARG A 168 18.76 -0.12 -2.54
C ARG A 168 17.39 0.42 -2.93
N LEU A 169 16.90 1.47 -2.26
CA LEU A 169 15.63 2.11 -2.62
C LEU A 169 15.72 2.85 -3.96
N LEU A 170 16.81 3.58 -4.19
CA LEU A 170 17.03 4.30 -5.45
C LEU A 170 17.17 3.33 -6.62
N ASP A 171 17.92 2.25 -6.47
CA ASP A 171 18.05 1.19 -7.48
C ASP A 171 16.70 0.56 -7.82
N ALA A 172 15.87 0.30 -6.81
CA ALA A 172 14.53 -0.25 -7.01
C ALA A 172 13.59 0.73 -7.74
N ILE A 173 13.69 2.03 -7.45
CA ILE A 173 12.95 3.07 -8.16
C ILE A 173 13.43 3.19 -9.61
N ASP A 174 14.74 3.23 -9.82
CA ASP A 174 15.35 3.33 -11.15
C ASP A 174 14.93 2.15 -12.04
N ALA A 175 14.94 0.92 -11.50
CA ALA A 175 14.43 -0.25 -12.19
C ALA A 175 12.95 -0.14 -12.60
N GLN A 176 12.11 0.55 -11.82
CA GLN A 176 10.72 0.80 -12.20
C GLN A 176 10.58 1.91 -13.24
N MET A 177 11.47 2.92 -13.22
CA MET A 177 11.49 4.03 -14.17
C MET A 177 11.97 3.62 -15.58
N GLU A 178 12.70 2.51 -15.70
CA GLU A 178 13.10 1.93 -16.99
C GLU A 178 11.95 1.24 -17.74
N ILE A 179 10.85 0.93 -17.05
CA ILE A 179 9.67 0.29 -17.65
C ILE A 179 8.87 1.34 -18.45
N ALA A 180 8.19 0.93 -19.51
CA ALA A 180 7.25 1.81 -20.21
C ALA A 180 6.15 2.30 -19.24
N LEU A 181 6.08 3.61 -19.05
CA LEU A 181 5.26 4.27 -18.05
C LEU A 181 4.43 5.40 -18.66
N ASP A 182 3.31 5.72 -18.00
CA ASP A 182 2.63 6.99 -18.20
C ASP A 182 3.47 8.12 -17.55
N ASP A 183 3.48 9.29 -18.17
CA ASP A 183 4.27 10.45 -17.72
C ASP A 183 4.00 10.80 -16.26
N ALA A 184 2.75 10.70 -15.80
CA ALA A 184 2.39 11.02 -14.42
C ALA A 184 3.01 10.04 -13.42
N VAL A 185 3.12 8.75 -13.78
CA VAL A 185 3.73 7.73 -12.92
C VAL A 185 5.24 7.89 -12.89
N TYR A 186 5.86 8.20 -14.04
CA TYR A 186 7.28 8.49 -14.11
C TYR A 186 7.66 9.68 -13.23
N GLN A 187 6.91 10.78 -13.31
CA GLN A 187 7.14 11.96 -12.48
C GLN A 187 6.97 11.66 -10.99
N ALA A 188 5.94 10.92 -10.60
CA ALA A 188 5.75 10.52 -9.21
C ALA A 188 6.92 9.68 -8.66
N LEU A 189 7.49 8.79 -9.47
CA LEU A 189 8.68 8.03 -9.11
C LEU A 189 9.94 8.91 -9.02
N ALA A 190 10.11 9.85 -9.97
CA ALA A 190 11.22 10.80 -9.96
C ALA A 190 11.19 11.71 -8.72
N ASP A 191 10.00 12.19 -8.33
CA ASP A 191 9.80 12.99 -7.12
C ASP A 191 10.13 12.18 -5.86
N LEU A 192 9.65 10.92 -5.78
CA LEU A 192 9.96 10.01 -4.67
C LEU A 192 11.48 9.76 -4.57
N ARG A 193 12.13 9.51 -5.71
CA ARG A 193 13.58 9.31 -5.81
C ARG A 193 14.35 10.50 -5.28
N ALA A 194 13.99 11.71 -5.69
CA ALA A 194 14.63 12.95 -5.24
C ALA A 194 14.41 13.19 -3.75
N ALA A 195 13.21 12.93 -3.24
CA ALA A 195 12.87 13.07 -1.83
C ALA A 195 13.69 12.12 -0.94
N ILE A 196 13.81 10.84 -1.32
CA ILE A 196 14.62 9.85 -0.58
C ILE A 196 16.10 10.23 -0.60
N ALA A 197 16.61 10.62 -1.77
CA ALA A 197 18.01 11.01 -1.90
C ALA A 197 18.36 12.19 -0.98
N GLU A 198 17.49 13.20 -0.90
CA GLU A 198 17.71 14.37 -0.05
C GLU A 198 17.55 14.05 1.45
N ASP A 199 16.51 13.30 1.85
CA ASP A 199 16.31 12.90 3.24
C ASP A 199 17.53 12.14 3.79
N PHE A 200 17.96 11.10 3.07
CA PHE A 200 19.10 10.29 3.47
C PHE A 200 20.41 11.06 3.43
N ARG A 201 20.59 12.02 2.51
CA ARG A 201 21.76 12.90 2.50
C ARG A 201 21.83 13.74 3.78
N ILE A 202 20.71 14.34 4.20
CA ILE A 202 20.64 15.16 5.42
C ILE A 202 20.86 14.31 6.67
N ARG A 203 20.25 13.12 6.72
CA ARG A 203 20.35 12.22 7.88
C ARG A 203 21.73 11.60 8.01
N ALA A 204 22.29 11.07 6.92
CA ALA A 204 23.63 10.48 6.92
C ALA A 204 24.70 11.50 7.33
N ALA A 205 24.57 12.77 6.94
CA ALA A 205 25.50 13.83 7.34
C ALA A 205 25.52 14.12 8.87
N ARG A 206 24.55 13.60 9.63
CA ARG A 206 24.49 13.73 11.10
C ARG A 206 24.91 12.45 11.82
N LEU A 207 25.11 11.37 11.07
CA LEU A 207 25.51 10.08 11.61
C LEU A 207 27.02 9.96 11.61
N PRO A 208 27.60 9.24 12.56
CA PRO A 208 29.02 8.99 12.56
C PRO A 208 29.42 8.10 11.38
N GLU A 209 30.59 8.37 10.82
CA GLU A 209 31.24 7.50 9.84
C GLU A 209 32.01 6.39 10.56
N ILE A 210 32.23 5.25 9.89
CA ILE A 210 33.03 4.16 10.45
C ILE A 210 34.48 4.30 9.98
N GLY A 211 35.39 4.37 10.94
CA GLY A 211 36.83 4.20 10.75
C GLY A 211 37.29 2.80 11.16
N ILE A 212 38.52 2.46 10.76
CA ILE A 212 39.22 1.26 11.23
C ILE A 212 40.38 1.69 12.11
N TYR A 213 40.46 1.13 13.32
CA TYR A 213 41.58 1.28 14.23
C TYR A 213 42.18 -0.08 14.58
N THR A 214 43.50 -0.22 14.47
CA THR A 214 44.21 -1.46 14.84
C THR A 214 45.15 -1.16 16.01
N PRO A 215 44.84 -1.62 17.24
CA PRO A 215 45.74 -1.47 18.37
C PRO A 215 47.07 -2.18 18.09
N LEU A 216 48.21 -1.55 18.34
CA LEU A 216 49.53 -2.19 18.13
C LEU A 216 49.85 -3.26 19.19
N THR A 217 49.27 -3.13 20.38
CA THR A 217 49.44 -4.05 21.50
C THR A 217 48.09 -4.33 22.13
N THR A 218 48.00 -5.39 22.94
CA THR A 218 46.77 -5.66 23.69
C THR A 218 46.51 -4.55 24.69
N LEU A 219 45.32 -3.95 24.64
CA LEU A 219 44.91 -2.85 25.50
C LEU A 219 43.51 -3.13 26.07
N PRO A 220 43.16 -2.61 27.25
CA PRO A 220 41.77 -2.55 27.70
C PRO A 220 40.94 -1.65 26.76
N ALA A 221 39.68 -2.01 26.53
CA ALA A 221 38.76 -1.31 25.65
C ALA A 221 38.55 0.15 26.10
N VAL A 222 38.54 0.43 27.41
CA VAL A 222 38.52 1.80 27.95
C VAL A 222 39.72 2.65 27.49
N VAL A 223 40.90 2.04 27.35
CA VAL A 223 42.11 2.74 26.88
C VAL A 223 42.00 2.99 25.38
N VAL A 224 41.49 2.01 24.62
CA VAL A 224 41.24 2.16 23.18
C VAL A 224 40.19 3.25 22.92
N ALA A 225 39.09 3.26 23.68
CA ALA A 225 38.06 4.29 23.57
C ALA A 225 38.60 5.70 23.86
N HIS A 226 39.43 5.84 24.90
CA HIS A 226 40.12 7.11 25.16
C HIS A 226 41.06 7.51 24.02
N GLN A 227 41.81 6.57 23.43
CA GLN A 227 42.76 6.86 22.34
C GLN A 227 42.05 7.28 21.04
N VAL A 228 40.93 6.64 20.71
CA VAL A 228 40.22 6.86 19.44
C VAL A 228 39.22 8.00 19.56
N TYR A 229 38.41 8.01 20.62
CA TYR A 229 37.31 8.96 20.78
C TYR A 229 37.65 10.17 21.64
N GLY A 230 38.82 10.17 22.31
CA GLY A 230 39.14 11.16 23.34
C GLY A 230 38.30 11.03 24.61
N ASP A 231 37.47 9.99 24.72
CA ASP A 231 36.52 9.79 25.81
C ASP A 231 36.47 8.31 26.22
N ALA A 232 36.97 8.02 27.41
CA ALA A 232 36.99 6.69 28.00
C ALA A 232 35.58 6.14 28.31
N THR A 233 34.59 7.01 28.50
CA THR A 233 33.22 6.60 28.84
C THR A 233 32.50 5.93 27.67
N ARG A 234 33.01 6.09 26.45
CA ARG A 234 32.54 5.45 25.22
C ARG A 234 33.09 4.03 25.01
N GLU A 235 33.64 3.40 26.05
CA GLU A 235 34.07 1.99 26.00
C GLU A 235 32.94 1.03 25.60
N SER A 236 31.74 1.22 26.16
CA SER A 236 30.60 0.33 25.92
C SER A 236 30.16 0.31 24.45
N GLU A 237 30.27 1.45 23.78
CA GLU A 237 30.03 1.62 22.34
C GLU A 237 31.04 0.82 21.52
N LEU A 238 32.34 0.94 21.83
CA LEU A 238 33.40 0.17 21.19
C LEU A 238 33.20 -1.36 21.37
N VAL A 239 32.87 -1.78 22.59
CA VAL A 239 32.64 -3.18 22.95
C VAL A 239 31.44 -3.76 22.21
N THR A 240 30.34 -3.02 22.17
CA THR A 240 29.10 -3.44 21.51
C THR A 240 29.31 -3.58 20.01
N ARG A 241 29.93 -2.58 19.37
CA ARG A 241 30.15 -2.57 17.92
C ARG A 241 31.04 -3.71 17.44
N ASN A 242 32.15 -3.94 18.13
CA ASN A 242 33.12 -4.97 17.76
C ASN A 242 32.83 -6.35 18.38
N ARG A 243 31.74 -6.48 19.15
CA ARG A 243 31.39 -7.70 19.90
C ARG A 243 32.56 -8.24 20.73
N ILE A 244 33.29 -7.34 21.39
CA ILE A 244 34.47 -7.67 22.19
C ILE A 244 34.03 -8.54 23.38
N ARG A 245 34.55 -9.78 23.45
CA ARG A 245 34.20 -10.71 24.53
C ARG A 245 34.80 -10.33 25.88
N HIS A 246 36.02 -9.77 25.86
CA HIS A 246 36.77 -9.42 27.06
C HIS A 246 37.21 -7.96 26.98
N PRO A 247 36.42 -7.00 27.50
CA PRO A 247 36.76 -5.58 27.44
C PRO A 247 38.14 -5.25 28.01
N GLY A 248 38.60 -5.95 29.05
CA GLY A 248 39.95 -5.75 29.61
C GLY A 248 41.11 -6.26 28.74
N PHE A 249 40.82 -6.94 27.62
CA PHE A 249 41.82 -7.61 26.78
C PHE A 249 41.40 -7.55 25.30
N VAL A 250 41.57 -6.38 24.68
CA VAL A 250 41.39 -6.20 23.24
C VAL A 250 42.71 -6.54 22.54
N PRO A 251 42.79 -7.61 21.73
CA PRO A 251 44.06 -8.06 21.15
C PRO A 251 44.70 -7.02 20.24
N GLY A 252 46.02 -6.86 20.35
CA GLY A 252 46.80 -6.08 19.39
C GLY A 252 46.89 -6.78 18.03
N GLY A 253 46.91 -6.00 16.96
CA GLY A 253 46.96 -6.48 15.56
C GLY A 253 45.59 -6.84 14.98
N GLU A 254 44.53 -6.88 15.79
CA GLU A 254 43.15 -7.05 15.32
C GLU A 254 42.53 -5.69 14.97
N SER A 255 41.83 -5.63 13.84
CA SER A 255 41.17 -4.40 13.40
C SER A 255 39.84 -4.23 14.12
N LEU A 256 39.58 -3.03 14.60
CA LEU A 256 38.36 -2.61 15.27
C LEU A 256 37.65 -1.56 14.43
N GLU A 257 36.35 -1.71 14.29
CA GLU A 257 35.47 -0.66 13.77
C GLU A 257 35.23 0.39 14.84
N VAL A 258 35.49 1.64 14.49
CA VAL A 258 35.37 2.77 15.39
C VAL A 258 34.56 3.87 14.71
N PHE A 259 33.87 4.70 15.48
CA PHE A 259 33.23 5.88 14.92
C PHE A 259 34.27 6.98 14.68
N ASN A 260 34.34 7.53 13.47
CA ASN A 260 35.12 8.73 13.20
C ASN A 260 34.46 9.90 13.94
N VAL A 261 35.27 10.60 14.75
CA VAL A 261 34.86 11.76 15.56
C VAL A 261 35.40 13.03 14.92
#